data_AF-G3HL28-F1
#
_entry.id   AF-G3HL28-F1
#
_cell.length_a   1.000
_cell.length_b   1.000
_cell.length_c   1.000
_cell.angle_alpha   90.00
_cell.angle_beta   90.00
_cell.angle_gamma   90.00
#
_symmetry.space_group_name_H-M   'P 1'
#
loop_
_entity.id
_entity.type
_entity.pdbx_description
1 polymer ?
#
loop_
_entity_poly.entity_id
_entity_poly.type
_entity_poly.pdbx_seq_one_letter_code
_entity_poly.pdbx_strand_id
1 'polypeptide(L)'
;MGLAPRTLELFYDVLSPYSWLGFEVLCRYQHLWNVKLQLRPTLIAGVMNDSGNKPPAMVPRKGQYMNKEFPLLGQHFQVPISVPKDFFGVILKKGTLNAMRFLTAVSMEQPEMLENVSRELWMRIWSRDEDITESQSILAAFGLPFTVAHVDGKTHMFFGSDRMELLAYLLGEKWMGPVPPTQGARL
;
A
#
# COMPACT_ATOMS: atom_id res chain seq x y z
N MET A 1 36.94 -4.11 -4.57
CA MET A 1 35.59 -4.51 -4.10
C MET A 1 34.88 -3.25 -3.62
N GLY A 2 33.65 -2.99 -4.09
CA GLY A 2 32.88 -1.84 -3.61
C GLY A 2 32.47 -2.00 -2.15
N LEU A 3 32.16 -0.89 -1.46
CA LEU A 3 31.62 -0.93 -0.09
C LEU A 3 30.25 -1.63 -0.10
N ALA A 4 29.95 -2.42 0.94
CA ALA A 4 28.63 -3.01 1.11
C ALA A 4 27.53 -1.94 1.28
N PRO A 5 26.30 -2.19 0.80
CA PRO A 5 25.19 -1.26 0.94
C PRO A 5 24.79 -1.07 2.41
N ARG A 6 24.42 0.16 2.78
CA ARG A 6 23.94 0.48 4.14
C ARG A 6 22.45 0.22 4.22
N THR A 7 22.00 -0.45 5.29
CA THR A 7 20.57 -0.63 5.53
C THR A 7 19.92 0.69 5.93
N LEU A 8 18.80 1.02 5.28
CA LEU A 8 17.96 2.15 5.64
C LEU A 8 16.56 1.62 5.94
N GLU A 9 16.06 1.81 7.16
CA GLU A 9 14.72 1.36 7.55
C GLU A 9 13.76 2.54 7.60
N LEU A 10 12.67 2.45 6.83
CA LEU A 10 11.60 3.44 6.86
C LEU A 10 10.38 2.86 7.56
N PHE A 11 10.05 3.40 8.73
CA PHE A 11 8.80 3.11 9.45
C PHE A 11 7.73 4.10 8.99
N TYR A 12 6.60 3.58 8.48
CA TYR A 12 5.55 4.42 7.88
C TYR A 12 4.15 3.89 8.14
N ASP A 13 3.20 4.82 8.14
CA ASP A 13 1.76 4.55 8.12
C ASP A 13 1.13 5.27 6.92
N VAL A 14 0.23 4.60 6.20
CA VAL A 14 -0.49 5.22 5.07
C VAL A 14 -1.44 6.35 5.53
N LEU A 15 -1.71 6.45 6.84
CA LEU A 15 -2.41 7.59 7.44
C LEU A 15 -1.55 8.86 7.51
N SER A 16 -0.24 8.76 7.29
CA SER A 16 0.67 9.90 7.42
C SER A 16 1.01 10.47 6.05
N PRO A 17 0.60 11.73 5.74
CA PRO A 17 0.96 12.38 4.49
C PRO A 17 2.47 12.65 4.41
N TYR A 18 3.11 12.97 5.53
CA TYR A 18 4.56 13.18 5.59
C TYR A 18 5.34 11.89 5.36
N SER A 19 4.80 10.75 5.79
CA SER A 19 5.41 9.45 5.51
C SER A 19 5.38 9.14 4.02
N TRP A 20 4.34 9.55 3.28
CA TRP A 20 4.31 9.39 1.82
C TRP A 20 5.42 10.19 1.14
N LEU A 21 5.60 11.45 1.53
CA LEU A 21 6.63 12.31 0.96
C LEU A 21 8.03 11.73 1.21
N GLY A 22 8.31 11.30 2.45
CA GLY A 22 9.57 10.65 2.79
C GLY A 22 9.79 9.33 2.04
N PHE A 23 8.73 8.52 1.91
CA PHE A 23 8.72 7.28 1.15
C PHE A 23 9.13 7.52 -0.31
N GLU A 24 8.50 8.46 -1.02
CA GLU A 24 8.82 8.71 -2.43
C GLU A 24 10.25 9.18 -2.63
N VAL A 25 10.78 10.00 -1.72
CA VAL A 25 12.19 10.41 -1.76
C VAL A 25 13.09 9.17 -1.64
N LEU A 26 12.88 8.33 -0.62
CA LEU A 26 13.72 7.17 -0.40
C LEU A 26 13.62 6.16 -1.54
N CYS A 27 12.42 5.95 -2.11
CA CYS A 27 12.23 5.10 -3.28
C CYS A 27 12.96 5.64 -4.52
N ARG A 28 13.03 6.95 -4.72
CA ARG A 28 13.82 7.54 -5.82
C ARG A 28 15.32 7.38 -5.61
N TYR A 29 15.80 7.55 -4.37
CA TYR A 29 17.23 7.48 -4.05
C TYR A 29 17.78 6.07 -3.89
N GLN A 30 16.94 5.04 -3.69
CA GLN A 30 17.40 3.66 -3.51
C GLN A 30 18.20 3.13 -4.72
N HIS A 31 17.99 3.72 -5.91
CA HIS A 31 18.71 3.37 -7.14
C HIS A 31 19.99 4.20 -7.37
N LEU A 32 20.18 5.28 -6.60
CA LEU A 32 21.30 6.21 -6.72
C LEU A 32 22.33 6.04 -5.60
N TRP A 33 21.86 5.64 -4.41
CA TRP A 33 22.70 5.47 -3.24
C TRP A 33 23.09 4.00 -3.03
N ASN A 34 24.24 3.79 -2.41
CA ASN A 34 24.66 2.45 -1.97
C ASN A 34 23.93 2.06 -0.67
N VAL A 35 22.63 1.84 -0.78
CA VAL A 35 21.72 1.54 0.34
C VAL A 35 20.83 0.34 0.02
N LYS A 36 20.35 -0.32 1.08
CA LYS A 36 19.28 -1.29 1.04
C LYS A 36 18.08 -0.73 1.81
N LEU A 37 17.11 -0.20 1.08
CA LEU A 37 15.87 0.31 1.68
C LEU A 37 15.02 -0.86 2.20
N GLN A 38 14.61 -0.78 3.45
CA GLN A 38 13.70 -1.72 4.10
C GLN A 38 12.47 -0.95 4.57
N LEU A 39 11.33 -1.26 3.95
CA LEU A 39 10.05 -0.66 4.28
C LEU A 39 9.43 -1.40 5.48
N ARG A 40 9.02 -0.66 6.51
CA ARG A 40 8.47 -1.18 7.77
C ARG A 40 7.06 -0.61 7.99
N PRO A 41 6.00 -1.28 7.49
CA PRO A 41 4.62 -0.92 7.80
C PRO A 41 4.42 -0.84 9.33
N THR A 42 4.00 0.33 9.82
CA THR A 42 3.94 0.64 11.26
C THR A 42 2.68 1.45 11.57
N LEU A 43 1.99 1.13 12.66
CA LEU A 43 0.76 1.82 13.03
C LEU A 43 1.07 3.09 13.84
N ILE A 44 0.82 4.27 13.26
CA ILE A 44 1.11 5.57 13.90
C ILE A 44 0.30 5.78 15.18
N ALA A 45 -0.93 5.24 15.24
CA ALA A 45 -1.76 5.28 16.43
C ALA A 45 -1.10 4.57 17.62
N GLY A 46 -0.41 3.45 17.38
CA GLY A 46 0.32 2.73 18.41
C GLY A 46 1.53 3.53 18.93
N VAL A 47 2.29 4.15 18.01
CA VAL A 47 3.45 4.99 18.35
C VAL A 47 3.03 6.22 19.16
N MET A 48 1.95 6.90 18.77
CA MET A 48 1.42 8.06 19.49
C MET A 48 0.92 7.69 20.88
N ASN A 49 0.21 6.56 21.01
CA ASN A 49 -0.27 6.08 22.30
C ASN A 49 0.89 5.76 23.27
N ASP A 50 1.92 5.06 22.79
CA ASP A 50 3.08 4.69 23.60
C ASP A 50 3.94 5.91 24.00
N SER A 51 4.17 6.84 23.07
CA SER A 51 4.99 8.03 23.32
C SER A 51 4.26 9.18 24.04
N GLY A 52 2.93 9.10 24.20
CA GLY A 52 2.10 10.20 24.72
C GLY A 52 1.93 11.39 23.77
N ASN A 53 2.41 11.27 22.52
CA ASN A 53 2.26 12.31 21.51
C ASN A 53 0.83 12.38 20.97
N LYS A 54 0.42 13.58 20.54
CA LYS A 54 -0.88 13.83 19.90
C LYS A 54 -0.69 14.25 18.44
N PRO A 55 -1.66 13.98 17.55
CA PRO A 55 -1.59 14.45 16.17
C PRO A 55 -1.42 15.97 16.10
N PRO A 56 -0.52 16.50 15.24
CA PRO A 56 -0.26 17.93 15.15
C PRO A 56 -1.50 18.73 14.72
N ALA A 57 -2.38 18.11 13.92
CA ALA A 57 -3.64 18.71 13.48
C ALA A 57 -4.60 19.06 14.63
N MET A 58 -4.43 18.47 15.82
CA MET A 58 -5.22 18.82 17.01
C MET A 58 -4.87 20.20 17.58
N VAL A 59 -3.75 20.79 17.15
CA VAL A 59 -3.38 22.18 17.49
C VAL A 59 -3.86 23.08 16.35
N PRO A 60 -4.82 24.00 16.57
CA PRO A 60 -5.47 24.75 15.49
C PRO A 60 -4.50 25.47 14.54
N ARG A 61 -3.46 26.11 15.08
CA ARG A 61 -2.44 26.80 14.27
C ARG A 61 -1.59 25.84 13.44
N LYS A 62 -1.27 24.65 13.96
CA LYS A 62 -0.52 23.63 13.22
C LYS A 62 -1.39 23.01 12.13
N GLY A 63 -2.67 22.73 12.40
CA GLY A 63 -3.61 22.26 11.38
C GLY A 63 -3.79 23.26 10.23
N GLN A 64 -3.95 24.55 10.53
CA GLN A 64 -4.01 25.60 9.51
C GLN A 64 -2.73 25.70 8.68
N TYR A 65 -1.57 25.52 9.31
CA TYR A 65 -0.29 25.50 8.63
C TYR A 65 -0.19 24.31 7.66
N MET A 66 -0.55 23.10 8.11
CA MET A 66 -0.56 21.89 7.28
C MET A 66 -1.41 22.06 6.00
N ASN A 67 -2.59 22.68 6.11
CA ASN A 67 -3.45 22.93 4.95
C ASN A 67 -2.81 23.83 3.88
N LYS A 68 -1.94 24.77 4.29
CA LYS A 68 -1.19 25.63 3.37
C LYS A 68 0.08 24.94 2.86
N GLU A 69 0.66 24.07 3.67
CA GLU A 69 1.92 23.40 3.39
C GLU A 69 1.76 22.27 2.37
N PHE A 70 0.71 21.45 2.46
CA PHE A 70 0.56 20.28 1.60
C PHE A 70 0.57 20.57 0.09
N PRO A 71 -0.10 21.62 -0.44
CA PRO A 71 0.01 21.96 -1.87
C PRO A 71 1.44 22.33 -2.28
N LEU A 72 2.17 23.04 -1.41
CA LEU A 72 3.56 23.44 -1.66
C LEU A 72 4.49 22.22 -1.66
N LEU A 73 4.31 21.32 -0.69
CA LEU A 73 5.06 20.06 -0.63
C LEU A 73 4.71 19.15 -1.82
N GLY A 74 3.44 19.06 -2.20
CA GLY A 74 3.02 18.29 -3.38
C GLY A 74 3.75 18.73 -4.65
N GLN A 75 3.85 20.05 -4.87
CA GLN A 75 4.61 20.62 -5.98
C GLN A 75 6.12 20.36 -5.83
N HIS A 76 6.69 20.64 -4.66
CA HIS A 76 8.14 20.51 -4.43
C HIS A 76 8.63 19.06 -4.56
N PHE A 77 7.88 18.11 -4.00
CA PHE A 77 8.20 16.69 -4.03
C PHE A 77 7.66 15.98 -5.27
N GLN A 78 6.85 16.65 -6.10
CA GLN A 78 6.15 16.03 -7.24
C GLN A 78 5.36 14.79 -6.81
N VAL A 79 4.57 14.94 -5.76
CA VAL A 79 3.66 13.92 -5.24
C VAL A 79 2.25 14.50 -5.31
N PRO A 80 1.26 13.80 -5.89
CA PRO A 80 -0.08 14.33 -6.13
C PRO A 80 -0.92 14.32 -4.85
N ILE A 81 -0.41 14.95 -3.79
CA ILE A 81 -1.05 15.00 -2.49
C ILE A 81 -2.19 16.02 -2.49
N SER A 82 -3.35 15.56 -2.04
CA SER A 82 -4.56 16.33 -1.85
C SER A 82 -5.18 15.94 -0.51
N VAL A 83 -5.55 16.94 0.28
CA VAL A 83 -6.13 16.71 1.61
C VAL A 83 -7.55 16.13 1.45
N PRO A 84 -7.88 15.02 2.12
CA PRO A 84 -9.24 14.47 2.15
C PRO A 84 -10.28 15.51 2.58
N LYS A 85 -11.49 15.46 2.04
CA LYS A 85 -12.58 16.37 2.43
C LYS A 85 -12.92 16.25 3.92
N ASP A 86 -12.96 15.01 4.42
CA ASP A 86 -13.15 14.69 5.84
C ASP A 86 -11.84 14.22 6.49
N PHE A 87 -10.82 15.08 6.49
CA PHE A 87 -9.51 14.80 7.07
C PHE A 87 -9.59 14.28 8.52
N PHE A 88 -10.41 14.90 9.36
CA PHE A 88 -10.54 14.49 10.76
C PHE A 88 -11.31 13.19 10.93
N GLY A 89 -12.35 12.91 10.13
CA GLY A 89 -13.03 11.62 10.16
C GLY A 89 -12.12 10.48 9.69
N VAL A 90 -11.31 10.71 8.66
CA VAL A 90 -10.30 9.75 8.18
C VAL A 90 -9.28 9.43 9.29
N ILE A 91 -8.73 10.45 9.94
CA ILE A 91 -7.67 10.27 10.97
C ILE A 91 -8.20 9.76 12.30
N LEU A 92 -9.34 10.27 12.77
CA LEU A 92 -9.82 10.00 14.13
C LEU A 92 -10.84 8.87 14.21
N LYS A 93 -11.58 8.58 13.13
CA LYS A 93 -12.67 7.58 13.14
C LYS A 93 -12.35 6.34 12.34
N LYS A 94 -11.87 6.51 11.10
CA LYS A 94 -11.61 5.39 10.19
C LYS A 94 -10.30 4.67 10.52
N GLY A 95 -9.21 5.43 10.65
CA GLY A 95 -7.87 4.88 10.87
C GLY A 95 -7.40 3.98 9.71
N THR A 96 -6.29 3.28 9.93
CA THR A 96 -5.59 2.50 8.89
C THR A 96 -5.26 1.08 9.30
N LEU A 97 -5.84 0.57 10.40
CA LEU A 97 -5.47 -0.73 10.96
C LEU A 97 -5.52 -1.88 9.94
N ASN A 98 -6.59 -1.97 9.15
CA ASN A 98 -6.74 -3.01 8.13
C ASN A 98 -5.71 -2.85 7.00
N ALA A 99 -5.52 -1.62 6.50
CA ALA A 99 -4.54 -1.32 5.47
C ALA A 99 -3.11 -1.63 5.93
N MET A 100 -2.74 -1.24 7.15
CA MET A 100 -1.40 -1.51 7.70
C MET A 100 -1.18 -3.00 7.95
N ARG A 101 -2.19 -3.75 8.42
CA ARG A 101 -2.12 -5.22 8.52
C ARG A 101 -1.96 -5.89 7.17
N PHE A 102 -2.66 -5.39 6.15
CA PHE A 102 -2.51 -5.89 4.79
C PHE A 102 -1.09 -5.62 4.27
N LEU A 103 -0.54 -4.41 4.45
CA LEU A 103 0.85 -4.11 4.11
C LEU A 103 1.85 -5.00 4.87
N THR A 104 1.59 -5.31 6.13
CA THR A 104 2.40 -6.30 6.88
C THR A 104 2.34 -7.67 6.20
N ALA A 105 1.16 -8.16 5.83
CA ALA A 105 1.02 -9.43 5.11
C ALA A 105 1.76 -9.40 3.76
N VAL A 106 1.63 -8.31 2.99
CA VAL A 106 2.38 -8.12 1.73
C VAL A 106 3.88 -8.14 1.99
N SER A 107 4.37 -7.51 3.07
CA SER A 107 5.80 -7.53 3.41
C SER A 107 6.34 -8.93 3.74
N MET A 108 5.48 -9.83 4.23
CA MET A 108 5.84 -11.19 4.61
C MET A 108 5.81 -12.15 3.43
N GLU A 109 4.79 -12.02 2.57
CA GLU A 109 4.48 -13.00 1.52
C GLU A 109 4.89 -12.54 0.11
N GLN A 110 4.82 -11.23 -0.18
CA GLN A 110 5.08 -10.62 -1.50
C GLN A 110 5.85 -9.29 -1.34
N PRO A 111 7.05 -9.30 -0.74
CA PRO A 111 7.80 -8.08 -0.41
C PRO A 111 8.10 -7.19 -1.64
N GLU A 112 8.19 -7.76 -2.83
CA GLU A 112 8.36 -7.06 -4.10
C GLU A 112 7.19 -6.14 -4.47
N MET A 113 5.98 -6.44 -3.97
CA MET A 113 4.78 -5.63 -4.19
C MET A 113 4.63 -4.52 -3.15
N LEU A 114 5.37 -4.58 -2.04
CA LEU A 114 5.15 -3.69 -0.89
C LEU A 114 5.25 -2.21 -1.25
N GLU A 115 6.21 -1.83 -2.10
CA GLU A 115 6.37 -0.45 -2.56
C GLU A 115 5.11 0.02 -3.32
N ASN A 116 4.68 -0.76 -4.31
CA ASN A 116 3.54 -0.41 -5.17
C ASN A 116 2.22 -0.36 -4.40
N VAL A 117 1.96 -1.34 -3.54
CA VAL A 117 0.74 -1.41 -2.73
C VAL A 117 0.68 -0.26 -1.74
N SER A 118 1.81 0.11 -1.13
CA SER A 118 1.89 1.25 -0.21
C SER A 118 1.56 2.55 -0.94
N ARG A 119 2.19 2.76 -2.11
CA ARG A 119 1.94 3.93 -2.96
C ARG A 119 0.47 4.01 -3.37
N GLU A 120 -0.14 2.91 -3.79
CA GLU A 120 -1.55 2.91 -4.17
C GLU A 120 -2.48 3.21 -2.99
N LEU A 121 -2.22 2.67 -1.81
CA LEU A 121 -2.99 3.03 -0.62
C LEU A 121 -2.89 4.54 -0.32
N TRP A 122 -1.70 5.14 -0.41
CA TRP A 122 -1.57 6.60 -0.30
C TRP A 122 -2.31 7.34 -1.41
N MET A 123 -2.26 6.87 -2.66
CA MET A 123 -3.01 7.49 -3.76
C MET A 123 -4.52 7.45 -3.51
N ARG A 124 -5.04 6.37 -2.94
CA ARG A 124 -6.46 6.27 -2.57
C ARG A 124 -6.83 7.35 -1.55
N ILE A 125 -6.20 7.34 -0.38
CA ILE A 125 -6.55 8.24 0.72
C ILE A 125 -6.12 9.71 0.49
N TRP A 126 -4.88 9.94 0.05
CA TRP A 126 -4.26 11.28 -0.03
C TRP A 126 -4.19 11.86 -1.44
N SER A 127 -4.81 11.24 -2.44
CA SER A 127 -4.90 11.82 -3.78
C SER A 127 -6.33 11.82 -4.29
N ARG A 128 -7.01 10.67 -4.18
CA ARG A 128 -8.35 10.44 -4.74
C ARG A 128 -9.48 10.54 -3.72
N ASP A 129 -9.18 10.73 -2.43
CA ASP A 129 -10.17 10.77 -1.33
C ASP A 129 -11.04 9.48 -1.30
N GLU A 130 -10.40 8.34 -1.57
CA GLU A 130 -11.01 7.01 -1.60
C GLU A 130 -10.80 6.27 -0.28
N ASP A 131 -11.69 5.32 0.01
CA ASP A 131 -11.62 4.50 1.22
C ASP A 131 -10.39 3.57 1.22
N ILE A 132 -9.85 3.26 2.41
CA ILE A 132 -8.81 2.24 2.60
C ILE A 132 -9.08 1.35 3.83
N THR A 133 -10.34 1.27 4.25
CA THR A 133 -10.77 0.52 5.44
C THR A 133 -11.53 -0.75 5.08
N GLU A 134 -12.29 -0.72 3.99
CA GLU A 134 -13.01 -1.86 3.45
C GLU A 134 -12.07 -2.81 2.69
N SER A 135 -12.28 -4.12 2.85
CA SER A 135 -11.43 -5.13 2.22
C SER A 135 -11.36 -4.98 0.71
N GLN A 136 -12.48 -4.73 0.02
CA GLN A 136 -12.50 -4.53 -1.43
C GLN A 136 -11.65 -3.32 -1.85
N SER A 137 -11.70 -2.25 -1.06
CA SER A 137 -10.95 -1.03 -1.31
C SER A 137 -9.44 -1.23 -1.13
N ILE A 138 -9.04 -1.99 -0.11
CA ILE A 138 -7.64 -2.36 0.15
C ILE A 138 -7.14 -3.31 -0.95
N LEU A 139 -7.94 -4.30 -1.35
CA LEU A 139 -7.58 -5.24 -2.41
C LEU A 139 -7.39 -4.54 -3.75
N ALA A 140 -8.18 -3.51 -4.05
CA ALA A 140 -8.02 -2.71 -5.27
C ALA A 140 -6.65 -1.99 -5.33
N ALA A 141 -6.01 -1.71 -4.19
CA ALA A 141 -4.66 -1.15 -4.15
C ALA A 141 -3.56 -2.16 -4.51
N PHE A 142 -3.88 -3.46 -4.55
CA PHE A 142 -2.93 -4.50 -4.99
C PHE A 142 -2.68 -4.48 -6.50
N GLY A 143 -3.50 -3.74 -7.27
CA GLY A 143 -3.39 -3.60 -8.72
C GLY A 143 -4.23 -4.63 -9.48
N LEU A 144 -4.26 -4.53 -10.82
CA LEU A 144 -4.99 -5.43 -11.71
C LEU A 144 -4.06 -6.13 -12.73
N PRO A 145 -4.42 -7.34 -13.22
CA PRO A 145 -5.56 -8.13 -12.79
C PRO A 145 -5.29 -8.82 -11.44
N PHE A 146 -6.33 -8.95 -10.62
CA PHE A 146 -6.33 -9.90 -9.51
C PHE A 146 -7.55 -10.81 -9.61
N THR A 147 -7.38 -12.06 -9.24
CA THR A 147 -8.43 -13.07 -9.19
C THR A 147 -8.67 -13.44 -7.74
N VAL A 148 -9.92 -13.37 -7.29
CA VAL A 148 -10.35 -13.85 -5.98
C VAL A 148 -11.07 -15.19 -6.17
N ALA A 149 -10.57 -16.23 -5.52
CA ALA A 149 -11.18 -17.55 -5.50
C ALA A 149 -11.75 -17.84 -4.11
N HIS A 150 -13.01 -18.25 -4.06
CA HIS A 150 -13.66 -18.72 -2.84
C HIS A 150 -13.79 -20.25 -2.90
N VAL A 151 -12.98 -20.96 -2.13
CA VAL A 151 -12.89 -22.43 -2.15
C VAL A 151 -13.00 -22.95 -0.73
N ASP A 152 -13.93 -23.88 -0.49
CA ASP A 152 -14.16 -24.51 0.82
C ASP A 152 -14.29 -23.52 1.99
N GLY A 153 -14.98 -22.40 1.75
CA GLY A 153 -15.16 -21.32 2.74
C GLY A 153 -13.93 -20.44 3.00
N LYS A 154 -12.83 -20.65 2.27
CA LYS A 154 -11.64 -19.80 2.30
C LYS A 154 -11.59 -18.86 1.09
N THR A 155 -11.04 -17.67 1.30
CA THR A 155 -10.82 -16.67 0.26
C THR A 155 -9.34 -16.60 -0.07
N HIS A 156 -9.01 -16.85 -1.33
CA HIS A 156 -7.66 -16.80 -1.89
C HIS A 156 -7.57 -15.69 -2.93
N MET A 157 -6.50 -14.90 -2.89
CA MET A 157 -6.23 -13.83 -3.85
C MET A 157 -4.99 -14.17 -4.66
N PHE A 158 -5.09 -14.01 -5.97
CA PHE A 158 -3.98 -14.15 -6.92
C PHE A 158 -3.85 -12.86 -7.73
N PHE A 159 -2.64 -12.35 -7.89
CA PHE A 159 -2.37 -11.19 -8.75
C PHE A 159 -1.61 -11.60 -9.99
N GLY A 160 -1.89 -10.94 -11.11
CA GLY A 160 -1.29 -11.21 -12.40
C GLY A 160 -2.04 -12.27 -13.20
N SER A 161 -1.73 -12.33 -14.49
CA SER A 161 -2.25 -13.34 -15.42
C SER A 161 -1.45 -14.66 -15.37
N ASP A 162 -0.36 -14.70 -14.63
CA ASP A 162 0.61 -15.80 -14.53
C ASP A 162 0.35 -16.74 -13.33
N ARG A 163 -0.70 -16.48 -12.54
CA ARG A 163 -1.10 -17.32 -11.40
C ARG A 163 -2.21 -18.33 -11.70
N MET A 164 -2.59 -18.46 -12.98
CA MET A 164 -3.74 -19.30 -13.38
C MET A 164 -3.50 -20.80 -13.14
N GLU A 165 -2.26 -21.27 -13.22
CA GLU A 165 -1.91 -22.65 -12.88
C GLU A 165 -2.07 -22.94 -11.38
N LEU A 166 -1.63 -22.01 -10.53
CA LEU A 166 -1.81 -22.11 -9.08
C LEU A 166 -3.29 -22.02 -8.69
N LEU A 167 -4.05 -21.18 -9.39
CA LEU A 167 -5.51 -21.09 -9.24
C LEU A 167 -6.17 -22.43 -9.59
N ALA A 168 -5.81 -23.06 -10.70
CA ALA A 168 -6.34 -24.36 -11.09
C ALA A 168 -6.03 -25.43 -10.03
N TYR A 169 -4.78 -25.47 -9.53
CA TYR A 169 -4.40 -26.35 -8.43
C TYR A 169 -5.27 -26.13 -7.19
N LEU A 170 -5.49 -24.87 -6.79
CA LEU A 170 -6.30 -24.53 -5.63
C LEU A 170 -7.78 -24.91 -5.80
N LEU A 171 -8.30 -24.85 -7.03
CA LEU A 171 -9.67 -25.26 -7.36
C LEU A 171 -9.83 -26.80 -7.49
N GLY A 172 -8.74 -27.57 -7.44
CA GLY A 172 -8.76 -29.00 -7.74
C GLY A 172 -8.96 -29.31 -9.23
N GLU A 173 -8.73 -28.33 -10.10
CA GLU A 173 -8.94 -28.41 -11.54
C GLU A 173 -7.65 -28.73 -12.30
N LYS A 174 -7.78 -29.35 -13.48
CA LYS A 174 -6.62 -29.63 -14.35
C LYS A 174 -6.24 -28.39 -15.16
N TRP A 175 -5.05 -27.85 -14.93
CA TRP A 175 -4.48 -26.82 -15.82
C TRP A 175 -4.10 -27.41 -17.19
N MET A 176 -4.62 -26.83 -18.27
CA MET A 176 -4.35 -27.27 -19.66
C MET A 176 -3.56 -26.22 -20.46
N GLY A 177 -2.86 -25.32 -19.78
CA GLY A 177 -2.19 -24.18 -20.40
C GLY A 177 -3.13 -23.01 -20.69
N PRO A 178 -2.58 -21.86 -21.11
CA PRO A 178 -3.35 -20.62 -21.34
C PRO A 178 -4.33 -20.71 -22.53
N VAL A 179 -4.19 -21.72 -23.40
CA VAL A 179 -5.07 -21.98 -24.54
C VAL A 179 -5.58 -23.43 -24.43
N PRO A 180 -6.59 -23.69 -23.60
CA PRO A 180 -7.13 -25.04 -23.43
C PRO A 180 -7.79 -25.52 -24.73
N PRO A 181 -7.75 -26.84 -25.03
CA PRO A 181 -8.39 -27.37 -26.22
C PRO A 181 -9.91 -27.19 -26.17
N THR A 182 -10.51 -26.65 -27.24
CA THR A 182 -11.97 -26.53 -27.37
C THR A 182 -12.62 -27.91 -27.45
N GLN A 183 -13.52 -28.23 -26.53
CA GLN A 183 -14.39 -29.41 -26.66
C GLN A 183 -15.26 -29.25 -27.91
N GLY A 184 -14.96 -30.02 -28.96
CA GLY A 184 -15.80 -30.12 -30.16
C GLY A 184 -15.20 -29.65 -31.49
N ALA A 185 -13.91 -29.28 -31.56
CA ALA A 185 -13.25 -29.07 -32.85
C ALA A 185 -13.04 -30.41 -33.57
N ARG A 186 -14.10 -30.90 -34.24
CA ARG A 186 -13.94 -31.89 -35.31
C ARG A 186 -13.23 -31.18 -36.46
N LEU A 187 -12.13 -31.78 -36.90
CA LEU A 187 -11.45 -31.46 -38.16
C LEU A 187 -12.42 -31.50 -39.33
#